data_AF-A0A2G3LK00-F1
#
_entry.id   AF-A0A2G3LK00-F1
#
_cell.length_a   1.000
_cell.length_b   1.000
_cell.length_c   1.000
_cell.angle_alpha   90.00
_cell.angle_beta   90.00
_cell.angle_gamma   90.00
#
_symmetry.space_group_name_H-M   'P 1'
#
loop_
_entity.id
_entity.type
_entity.pdbx_description
1 polymer ?
#
loop_
_entity_poly.entity_id
_entity_poly.type
_entity_poly.pdbx_seq_one_letter_code
_entity_poly.pdbx_strand_id
1 'polypeptide(L)'
;MNAFLAIHPFLRCEDLSLMRPALALAGLLLLLAALLWRRTRWRQAGCAEPTDLHQLLQTRRGVPPTKVADSAPPPQAPKASGAPPFELARLDAMFGYDRRLQGEILALFVAESRDRLAGIAHALRCERAAPARVLAQELLDGSQAMGMLHLQALARQAVHAGFSNDIGALRRLHAELLMALDALSQAVTALQTGAVLADDRSGVESRP
;
A
#
# COMPACT_ATOMS: atom_id res chain seq x y z
N MET A 1 40.53 -4.75 65.73
CA MET A 1 39.58 -5.84 66.05
C MET A 1 38.89 -6.27 64.77
N ASN A 2 39.13 -7.53 64.39
CA ASN A 2 38.35 -8.46 63.56
C ASN A 2 38.18 -8.23 62.04
N ALA A 3 38.61 -9.28 61.33
CA ALA A 3 38.58 -9.54 59.90
C ALA A 3 37.29 -10.24 59.45
N PHE A 4 36.93 -10.13 58.17
CA PHE A 4 36.28 -11.14 57.29
C PHE A 4 36.34 -10.61 55.84
N LEU A 5 37.35 -10.95 55.02
CA LEU A 5 37.34 -12.07 54.06
C LEU A 5 36.08 -12.18 53.18
N ALA A 6 36.17 -11.68 51.94
CA ALA A 6 35.61 -12.27 50.72
C ALA A 6 36.17 -11.50 49.50
N ILE A 7 37.33 -11.87 48.97
CA ILE A 7 37.43 -12.56 47.67
C ILE A 7 36.54 -11.92 46.59
N HIS A 8 37.08 -10.96 45.84
CA HIS A 8 36.56 -10.57 44.52
C HIS A 8 37.54 -11.03 43.44
N PRO A 9 37.24 -12.10 42.69
CA PRO A 9 38.03 -12.55 41.57
C PRO A 9 37.30 -12.21 40.26
N PHE A 10 37.14 -10.93 39.90
CA PHE A 10 36.58 -10.59 38.58
C PHE A 10 37.15 -9.28 38.01
N LEU A 11 38.49 -9.21 37.94
CA LEU A 11 39.17 -8.39 36.94
C LEU A 11 39.16 -9.14 35.60
N ARG A 12 38.04 -9.09 34.85
CA ARG A 12 37.91 -9.41 33.40
C ARG A 12 36.43 -9.46 32.99
N CYS A 13 35.79 -8.30 32.82
CA CYS A 13 34.54 -8.16 32.05
C CYS A 13 34.18 -6.68 31.81
N GLU A 14 35.11 -5.85 31.32
CA GLU A 14 34.77 -4.46 30.97
C GLU A 14 34.40 -4.23 29.49
N ASP A 15 34.70 -5.16 28.58
CA ASP A 15 34.51 -4.89 27.13
C ASP A 15 33.13 -5.22 26.56
N LEU A 16 32.25 -5.93 27.30
CA LEU A 16 30.96 -6.39 26.77
C LEU A 16 29.77 -5.46 27.09
N SER A 17 29.90 -4.56 28.07
CA SER A 17 28.78 -3.70 28.50
C SER A 17 28.68 -2.39 27.69
N LEU A 18 29.79 -1.91 27.11
CA LEU A 18 29.86 -0.71 26.27
C LEU A 18 29.51 -0.95 24.79
N MET A 19 29.60 -2.19 24.31
CA MET A 19 29.31 -2.54 22.90
C MET A 19 27.83 -2.46 22.55
N ARG A 20 26.93 -2.76 23.50
CA ARG A 20 25.48 -2.73 23.29
C ARG A 20 24.90 -1.32 23.03
N PRO A 21 25.22 -0.28 23.82
CA PRO A 21 24.74 1.07 23.52
C PRO A 21 25.37 1.64 22.24
N ALA A 22 26.63 1.31 21.95
CA ALA A 22 27.30 1.75 20.72
C ALA A 22 26.63 1.17 19.46
N LEU A 23 26.28 -0.12 19.47
CA LEU A 23 25.56 -0.77 18.36
C LEU A 23 24.13 -0.23 18.21
N ALA A 24 23.43 0.06 19.31
CA ALA A 24 22.11 0.66 19.26
C ALA A 24 22.14 2.07 18.64
N LEU A 25 23.13 2.88 18.99
CA LEU A 25 23.33 4.22 18.40
C LEU A 25 23.72 4.14 16.91
N ALA A 26 24.58 3.19 16.53
CA ALA A 26 24.92 2.96 15.13
C ALA A 26 23.69 2.55 14.30
N GLY A 27 22.82 1.67 14.84
CA GLY A 27 21.57 1.29 14.19
C GLY A 27 20.59 2.45 14.02
N LEU A 28 20.46 3.31 15.05
CA LEU A 28 19.63 4.51 14.99
C LEU A 28 20.14 5.51 13.94
N LEU A 29 21.46 5.71 13.86
CA LEU A 29 22.08 6.60 12.88
C LEU A 29 21.89 6.11 11.45
N LEU A 30 22.01 4.79 11.21
CA LEU A 30 21.73 4.19 9.90
C LEU A 30 20.25 4.32 9.51
N LEU A 31 19.33 4.16 10.46
CA LEU A 31 17.90 4.35 10.23
C LEU A 31 17.59 5.81 9.86
N LEU A 32 18.18 6.77 10.58
CA LEU A 32 18.04 8.20 10.27
C LEU A 32 18.64 8.54 8.90
N ALA A 33 19.80 7.98 8.56
CA ALA A 33 20.41 8.16 7.25
C ALA A 33 19.51 7.61 6.13
N ALA A 34 18.90 6.43 6.31
CA ALA A 34 17.98 5.84 5.36
C ALA A 34 16.70 6.68 5.19
N LEU A 35 16.14 7.20 6.29
CA LEU A 35 14.96 8.07 6.26
C LEU A 35 15.25 9.42 5.59
N LEU A 36 16.42 10.01 5.86
CA LEU A 36 16.87 11.25 5.23
C LEU A 36 17.14 11.04 3.74
N TRP A 37 17.78 9.92 3.36
CA TRP A 37 17.99 9.54 1.97
C TRP A 37 16.68 9.35 1.21
N ARG A 38 15.70 8.69 1.83
CA ARG A 38 14.35 8.60 1.26
C ARG A 38 13.74 9.99 1.12
N ARG A 39 13.82 10.85 2.14
CA ARG A 39 13.24 12.20 2.08
C ARG A 39 13.89 13.10 1.01
N THR A 40 15.20 13.02 0.79
CA THR A 40 15.90 13.83 -0.23
C THR A 40 15.60 13.35 -1.64
N ARG A 41 15.54 12.02 -1.86
CA ARG A 41 15.15 11.45 -3.16
C ARG A 41 13.75 11.91 -3.59
N TRP A 42 12.83 12.07 -2.64
CA TRP A 42 11.47 12.53 -2.91
C TRP A 42 11.40 14.03 -3.23
N ARG A 43 12.32 14.85 -2.70
CA ARG A 43 12.41 16.28 -3.06
C ARG A 43 12.98 16.49 -4.46
N GLN A 44 13.90 15.63 -4.90
CA GLN A 44 14.50 15.74 -6.23
C GLN A 44 13.55 15.28 -7.35
N ALA A 45 12.64 14.34 -7.08
CA ALA A 45 11.60 13.93 -8.03
C ALA A 45 10.44 14.95 -8.16
N GLY A 46 10.39 15.97 -7.29
CA GLY A 46 9.34 17.01 -7.27
C GLY A 46 9.68 18.30 -8.00
N CYS A 47 10.89 18.44 -8.57
CA CYS A 47 11.24 19.56 -9.45
C CYS A 47 11.05 19.18 -10.93
N ALA A 48 9.83 18.81 -11.30
CA ALA A 48 9.38 18.91 -12.68
C ALA A 48 8.48 20.15 -12.76
N GLU A 49 8.92 21.12 -13.55
CA GLU A 49 8.34 22.44 -13.81
C GLU A 49 6.78 22.46 -13.85
N PRO A 50 6.11 23.43 -13.19
CA PRO A 50 4.66 23.55 -13.13
C PRO A 50 4.01 24.14 -14.40
N THR A 51 4.75 24.25 -15.50
CA THR A 51 4.39 25.05 -16.68
C THR A 51 3.45 24.32 -17.64
N ASP A 52 3.31 23.00 -17.50
CA ASP A 52 2.59 22.13 -18.47
C ASP A 52 1.10 21.90 -18.13
N LEU A 53 0.69 22.20 -16.89
CA LEU A 53 -0.66 21.89 -16.40
C LEU A 53 -1.72 22.88 -16.91
N HIS A 54 -1.31 24.11 -17.25
CA HIS A 54 -2.19 25.11 -17.86
C HIS A 54 -2.48 24.83 -19.34
N GLN A 55 -1.55 24.21 -20.08
CA GLN A 55 -1.82 23.78 -21.47
C GLN A 55 -2.82 22.63 -21.54
N LEU A 56 -2.74 21.67 -20.61
CA LEU A 56 -3.68 20.54 -20.52
C LEU A 56 -5.11 20.96 -20.14
N LEU A 57 -5.28 22.09 -19.43
CA LEU A 57 -6.60 22.62 -19.08
C LEU A 57 -7.26 23.40 -20.22
N GLN A 58 -6.50 23.96 -21.16
CA GLN A 58 -7.05 24.71 -22.29
C GLN A 58 -7.56 23.80 -23.41
N THR A 59 -6.94 22.63 -23.63
CA THR A 59 -7.35 21.69 -24.68
C THR A 59 -8.65 20.94 -24.37
N ARG A 60 -9.04 20.83 -23.10
CA ARG A 60 -10.29 20.14 -22.68
C ARG A 60 -11.55 21.02 -22.71
N ARG A 61 -11.43 22.31 -23.04
CA ARG A 61 -12.51 23.30 -22.86
C ARG A 61 -13.39 23.55 -24.09
N GLY A 62 -13.25 22.77 -25.16
CA GLY A 62 -14.00 22.97 -26.42
C GLY A 62 -14.66 21.71 -26.96
N VAL A 63 -15.75 21.24 -26.34
CA VAL A 63 -16.74 20.36 -27.00
C VAL A 63 -18.14 20.73 -26.49
N PRO A 64 -19.08 21.19 -27.34
CA PRO A 64 -20.44 21.54 -26.94
C PRO A 64 -21.36 20.30 -26.79
N PRO A 65 -22.45 20.37 -25.98
CA PRO A 65 -23.25 19.20 -25.61
C PRO A 65 -24.36 18.90 -26.65
N THR A 66 -24.43 17.64 -27.09
CA THR A 66 -25.53 17.13 -27.92
C THR A 66 -26.58 16.44 -27.05
N LYS A 67 -27.80 16.96 -27.12
CA LYS A 67 -29.06 16.54 -26.51
C LYS A 67 -29.60 15.25 -27.13
N VAL A 68 -29.83 14.19 -26.35
CA VAL A 68 -30.82 13.11 -26.64
C VAL A 68 -31.40 12.57 -25.33
N ALA A 69 -32.70 12.29 -25.37
CA ALA A 69 -33.63 12.01 -24.30
C ALA A 69 -33.50 10.62 -23.66
N ASP A 70 -33.80 10.59 -22.36
CA ASP A 70 -34.76 9.73 -21.65
C ASP A 70 -34.88 8.24 -22.05
N SER A 71 -34.33 7.36 -21.20
CA SER A 71 -34.96 6.10 -20.74
C SER A 71 -34.05 5.45 -19.70
N ALA A 72 -34.54 5.41 -18.45
CA ALA A 72 -33.90 4.68 -17.35
C ALA A 72 -34.14 3.16 -17.45
N PRO A 73 -33.14 2.34 -17.11
CA PRO A 73 -33.36 1.02 -16.53
C PRO A 73 -32.89 0.95 -15.05
N PRO A 74 -33.44 0.03 -14.24
CA PRO A 74 -33.23 -0.03 -12.80
C PRO A 74 -31.80 -0.46 -12.40
N PRO A 75 -31.37 -0.18 -11.15
CA PRO A 75 -30.00 -0.38 -10.69
C PRO A 75 -29.61 -1.86 -10.72
N GLN A 76 -28.74 -2.23 -11.66
CA GLN A 76 -28.08 -3.53 -11.64
C GLN A 76 -27.06 -3.52 -10.51
N ALA A 77 -27.33 -4.32 -9.47
CA ALA A 77 -26.31 -4.73 -8.51
C ALA A 77 -25.08 -5.24 -9.27
N PRO A 78 -23.86 -4.80 -8.92
CA PRO A 78 -22.66 -5.20 -9.63
C PRO A 78 -22.52 -6.72 -9.53
N LYS A 79 -22.78 -7.41 -10.66
CA LYS A 79 -22.37 -8.79 -10.87
C LYS A 79 -20.88 -8.84 -10.53
N ALA A 80 -20.51 -9.69 -9.57
CA ALA A 80 -19.12 -10.02 -9.31
C ALA A 80 -18.51 -10.45 -10.63
N SER A 81 -17.76 -9.55 -11.26
CA SER A 81 -16.99 -9.89 -12.43
C SER A 81 -16.04 -10.99 -11.97
N GLY A 82 -16.10 -12.16 -12.60
CA GLY A 82 -15.15 -13.25 -12.34
C GLY A 82 -13.71 -12.88 -12.73
N ALA A 83 -13.49 -11.67 -13.24
CA ALA A 83 -12.17 -11.11 -13.45
C ALA A 83 -11.52 -10.73 -12.10
N PRO A 84 -10.24 -11.07 -11.89
CA PRO A 84 -9.54 -10.68 -10.68
C PRO A 84 -9.50 -9.14 -10.55
N PRO A 85 -9.47 -8.60 -9.33
CA PRO A 85 -9.44 -7.16 -9.07
C PRO A 85 -8.11 -6.48 -9.47
N PHE A 86 -7.29 -7.16 -10.27
CA PHE A 86 -5.96 -6.76 -10.72
C PHE A 86 -5.66 -7.23 -12.13
N GLU A 87 -4.78 -6.51 -12.82
CA GLU A 87 -4.32 -6.84 -14.16
C GLU A 87 -3.21 -7.89 -14.11
N LEU A 88 -3.55 -9.15 -14.41
CA LEU A 88 -2.58 -10.26 -14.40
C LEU A 88 -1.40 -10.01 -15.35
N ALA A 89 -1.65 -9.47 -16.54
CA ALA A 89 -0.61 -9.15 -17.51
C ALA A 89 0.40 -8.12 -17.00
N ARG A 90 -0.04 -7.18 -16.14
CA ARG A 90 0.86 -6.21 -15.52
C ARG A 90 1.72 -6.87 -14.45
N LEU A 91 1.14 -7.74 -13.62
CA LEU A 91 1.91 -8.52 -12.64
C LEU A 91 2.93 -9.42 -13.33
N ASP A 92 2.56 -10.03 -14.45
CA ASP A 92 3.46 -10.84 -15.28
C ASP A 92 4.64 -9.99 -15.80
N ALA A 93 4.37 -8.75 -16.24
CA ALA A 93 5.41 -7.83 -16.68
C ALA A 93 6.32 -7.33 -15.54
N MET A 94 5.80 -7.20 -14.32
CA MET A 94 6.54 -6.68 -13.17
C MET A 94 7.35 -7.75 -12.43
N PHE A 95 6.81 -8.95 -12.30
CA PHE A 95 7.31 -10.00 -11.41
C PHE A 95 7.58 -11.34 -12.12
N GLY A 96 7.43 -11.39 -13.45
CA GLY A 96 7.51 -12.63 -14.22
C GLY A 96 6.28 -13.52 -14.00
N TYR A 97 6.32 -14.76 -14.49
CA TYR A 97 5.16 -15.67 -14.50
C TYR A 97 4.99 -16.53 -13.23
N ASP A 98 5.79 -16.29 -12.19
CA ASP A 98 5.71 -17.03 -10.93
C ASP A 98 4.47 -16.59 -10.12
N ARG A 99 3.41 -17.41 -10.18
CA ARG A 99 2.14 -17.16 -9.48
C ARG A 99 2.27 -17.16 -7.96
N ARG A 100 3.21 -17.93 -7.41
CA ARG A 100 3.45 -17.98 -5.97
C ARG A 100 4.08 -16.68 -5.50
N LEU A 101 5.15 -16.24 -6.18
CA LEU A 101 5.81 -14.96 -5.90
C LEU A 101 4.84 -13.79 -6.06
N GLN A 102 4.06 -13.75 -7.14
CA GLN A 102 3.03 -12.73 -7.34
C GLN A 102 2.02 -12.70 -6.20
N GLY A 103 1.56 -13.86 -5.75
CA GLY A 103 0.65 -13.99 -4.60
C GLY A 103 1.26 -13.45 -3.31
N GLU A 104 2.53 -13.76 -3.03
CA GLU A 104 3.25 -13.25 -1.85
C GLU A 104 3.39 -11.71 -1.87
N ILE A 105 3.75 -11.13 -3.03
CA ILE A 105 3.86 -9.68 -3.19
C ILE A 105 2.51 -9.00 -3.02
N LEU A 106 1.44 -9.56 -3.60
CA LEU A 106 0.09 -9.04 -3.41
C LEU A 106 -0.38 -9.17 -1.97
N ALA A 107 -0.03 -10.26 -1.27
CA ALA A 107 -0.36 -10.43 0.15
C ALA A 107 0.33 -9.36 1.01
N LEU A 108 1.60 -9.02 0.70
CA LEU A 108 2.30 -7.92 1.36
C LEU A 108 1.59 -6.59 1.12
N PHE A 109 1.20 -6.30 -0.13
CA PHE A 109 0.43 -5.11 -0.46
C PHE A 109 -0.91 -5.03 0.29
N VAL A 110 -1.62 -6.16 0.42
CA VAL A 110 -2.87 -6.23 1.19
C VAL A 110 -2.63 -5.91 2.66
N ALA A 111 -1.58 -6.46 3.27
CA ALA A 111 -1.23 -6.20 4.66
C ALA A 111 -0.90 -4.73 4.89
N GLU A 112 -0.09 -4.13 4.01
CA GLU A 112 0.29 -2.71 4.06
C GLU A 112 -0.92 -1.78 3.86
N SER A 113 -1.85 -2.18 2.99
CA SER A 113 -3.08 -1.42 2.72
C SER A 113 -4.05 -1.47 3.89
N ARG A 114 -4.14 -2.61 4.61
CA ARG A 114 -4.95 -2.74 5.84
C ARG A 114 -4.49 -1.77 6.92
N ASP A 115 -3.18 -1.63 7.11
CA ASP A 115 -2.62 -0.69 8.08
C ASP A 115 -2.98 0.76 7.73
N ARG A 116 -2.87 1.15 6.45
CA ARG A 116 -3.30 2.48 5.99
C ARG A 116 -4.79 2.72 6.21
N LEU A 117 -5.64 1.74 5.92
CA LEU A 117 -7.08 1.85 6.16
C LEU A 117 -7.40 1.97 7.66
N ALA A 118 -6.63 1.31 8.55
CA ALA A 118 -6.76 1.50 9.99
C ALA A 118 -6.35 2.93 10.40
N GLY A 119 -5.28 3.47 9.82
CA GLY A 119 -4.87 4.85 10.00
C GLY A 119 -5.90 5.87 9.52
N ILE A 120 -6.54 5.62 8.37
CA ILE A 120 -7.65 6.44 7.86
C ILE A 120 -8.82 6.38 8.83
N ALA A 121 -9.22 5.19 9.29
CA ALA A 121 -10.30 5.05 10.27
C ALA A 121 -10.01 5.87 11.55
N HIS A 122 -8.77 5.84 12.05
CA HIS A 122 -8.37 6.64 13.19
C HIS A 122 -8.45 8.15 12.91
N ALA A 123 -7.94 8.60 11.77
CA ALA A 123 -8.03 10.00 11.35
C ALA A 123 -9.49 10.50 11.26
N LEU A 124 -10.41 9.67 10.74
CA LEU A 124 -11.83 9.99 10.61
C LEU A 124 -12.58 10.00 11.94
N ARG A 125 -12.16 9.19 12.92
CA ARG A 125 -12.66 9.27 14.31
C ARG A 125 -12.24 10.57 15.00
N CYS A 126 -11.05 11.07 14.67
CA CYS A 126 -10.56 12.36 15.15
C CYS A 126 -11.03 13.56 14.29
N GLU A 127 -11.88 13.33 13.29
CA GLU A 127 -12.37 14.37 12.35
C GLU A 127 -11.25 15.13 11.60
N ARG A 128 -10.11 14.46 11.35
CA ARG A 128 -8.96 15.05 10.66
C ARG A 128 -8.89 14.58 9.20
N ALA A 129 -9.31 15.42 8.26
CA ALA A 129 -9.28 15.11 6.83
C ALA A 129 -7.84 15.02 6.26
N ALA A 130 -6.94 15.91 6.69
CA ALA A 130 -5.57 15.98 6.17
C ALA A 130 -4.77 14.65 6.31
N PRO A 131 -4.68 14.02 7.49
CA PRO A 131 -4.00 12.73 7.64
C PRO A 131 -4.72 11.60 6.90
N ALA A 132 -6.05 11.59 6.87
CA ALA A 132 -6.81 10.61 6.08
C ALA A 132 -6.47 10.72 4.58
N ARG A 133 -6.34 11.94 4.06
CA ARG A 133 -5.95 12.21 2.67
C ARG A 133 -4.55 11.70 2.36
N VAL A 134 -3.58 11.90 3.25
CA VAL A 134 -2.20 11.43 3.03
C VAL A 134 -2.18 9.91 2.90
N LEU A 135 -2.85 9.19 3.80
CA LEU A 135 -2.93 7.73 3.74
C LEU A 135 -3.71 7.24 2.52
N ALA A 136 -4.75 7.96 2.10
CA ALA A 136 -5.47 7.66 0.86
C ALA A 136 -4.59 7.88 -0.38
N GLN A 137 -3.70 8.88 -0.35
CA GLN A 137 -2.73 9.11 -1.43
C GLN A 137 -1.71 7.98 -1.52
N GLU A 138 -1.18 7.50 -0.38
CA GLU A 138 -0.26 6.36 -0.40
C GLU A 138 -0.94 5.09 -0.95
N LEU A 139 -2.22 4.88 -0.61
CA LEU A 139 -3.01 3.79 -1.16
C LEU A 139 -3.24 3.95 -2.67
N LEU A 140 -3.45 5.18 -3.14
CA LEU A 140 -3.55 5.52 -4.56
C LEU A 140 -2.25 5.19 -5.31
N ASP A 141 -1.11 5.58 -4.75
CA ASP A 141 0.19 5.34 -5.37
C ASP A 141 0.51 3.84 -5.46
N GLY A 142 0.25 3.09 -4.38
CA GLY A 142 0.45 1.64 -4.35
C GLY A 142 -0.49 0.89 -5.28
N SER A 143 -1.78 1.25 -5.30
CA SER A 143 -2.77 0.65 -6.21
C SER A 143 -2.45 0.95 -7.68
N GLN A 144 -1.94 2.14 -8.00
CA GLN A 144 -1.49 2.47 -9.35
C GLN A 144 -0.25 1.66 -9.77
N ALA A 145 0.72 1.48 -8.86
CA ALA A 145 1.90 0.66 -9.13
C ALA A 145 1.50 -0.79 -9.46
N MET A 146 0.55 -1.35 -8.70
CA MET A 146 0.10 -2.74 -8.85
C MET A 146 -0.99 -2.96 -9.92
N GLY A 147 -1.50 -1.91 -10.59
CA GLY A 147 -2.57 -2.02 -11.59
C GLY A 147 -3.93 -2.38 -11.02
N MET A 148 -4.22 -1.94 -9.79
CA MET A 148 -5.47 -2.21 -9.08
C MET A 148 -6.51 -1.15 -9.45
N LEU A 149 -7.06 -1.19 -10.67
CA LEU A 149 -7.88 -0.11 -11.23
C LEU A 149 -9.05 0.32 -10.32
N HIS A 150 -9.75 -0.64 -9.73
CA HIS A 150 -10.88 -0.33 -8.85
C HIS A 150 -10.44 0.35 -7.55
N LEU A 151 -9.41 -0.21 -6.88
CA LEU A 151 -8.85 0.36 -5.66
C LEU A 151 -8.24 1.75 -5.91
N GLN A 152 -7.60 1.93 -7.07
CA GLN A 152 -7.04 3.20 -7.53
C GLN A 152 -8.14 4.27 -7.69
N ALA A 153 -9.27 3.92 -8.30
CA ALA A 153 -10.38 4.85 -8.48
C ALA A 153 -10.96 5.32 -7.14
N LEU A 154 -11.19 4.39 -6.20
CA LEU A 154 -11.68 4.69 -4.86
C LEU A 154 -10.69 5.53 -4.06
N ALA A 155 -9.40 5.18 -4.10
CA ALA A 155 -8.36 5.92 -3.40
C ALA A 155 -8.24 7.36 -3.94
N ARG A 156 -8.35 7.55 -5.25
CA ARG A 156 -8.37 8.88 -5.88
C ARG A 156 -9.58 9.71 -5.41
N GLN A 157 -10.76 9.11 -5.36
CA GLN A 157 -11.95 9.78 -4.83
C GLN A 157 -11.77 10.18 -3.36
N ALA A 158 -11.17 9.31 -2.54
CA ALA A 158 -10.87 9.60 -1.15
C ALA A 158 -9.89 10.76 -1.00
N VAL A 159 -8.85 10.83 -1.84
CA VAL A 159 -7.93 11.97 -1.87
C VAL A 159 -8.67 13.27 -2.18
N HIS A 160 -9.55 13.27 -3.18
CA HIS A 160 -10.36 14.44 -3.54
C HIS A 160 -11.30 14.87 -2.40
N ALA A 161 -12.02 13.92 -1.78
CA ALA A 161 -12.84 14.20 -0.61
C ALA A 161 -12.02 14.80 0.54
N GLY A 162 -10.78 14.34 0.72
CA GLY A 162 -9.83 14.89 1.69
C GLY A 162 -9.37 16.32 1.40
N PHE A 163 -9.30 16.75 0.13
CA PHE A 163 -9.06 18.16 -0.21
C PHE A 163 -10.27 19.04 0.08
N SER A 164 -11.47 18.52 -0.13
CA SER A 164 -12.73 19.22 0.17
C SER A 164 -13.13 19.18 1.64
N ASN A 165 -12.36 18.51 2.51
CA ASN A 165 -12.67 18.24 3.91
C ASN A 165 -14.05 17.56 4.12
N ASP A 166 -14.52 16.79 3.13
CA ASP A 166 -15.79 16.06 3.23
C ASP A 166 -15.58 14.76 4.02
N ILE A 167 -15.66 14.86 5.35
CA ILE A 167 -15.53 13.72 6.27
C ILE A 167 -16.62 12.67 6.03
N GLY A 168 -17.83 13.09 5.62
CA GLY A 168 -18.94 12.17 5.33
C GLY A 168 -18.67 11.31 4.11
N ALA A 169 -18.18 11.91 3.02
CA ALA A 169 -17.71 11.18 1.84
C ALA A 169 -16.52 10.28 2.17
N LEU A 170 -15.54 10.77 2.96
CA LEU A 170 -14.39 9.95 3.36
C LEU A 170 -14.79 8.70 4.15
N ARG A 171 -15.80 8.76 5.03
CA ARG A 171 -16.29 7.59 5.76
C ARG A 171 -16.93 6.55 4.84
N ARG A 172 -17.71 6.99 3.84
CA ARG A 172 -18.29 6.10 2.84
C ARG A 172 -17.22 5.45 1.97
N LEU A 173 -16.28 6.25 1.46
CA LEU A 173 -15.16 5.77 0.65
C LEU A 173 -14.23 4.86 1.45
N HIS A 174 -14.04 5.08 2.75
CA HIS A 174 -13.29 4.17 3.62
C HIS A 174 -13.94 2.78 3.70
N ALA A 175 -15.26 2.70 3.81
CA ALA A 175 -15.98 1.44 3.78
C ALA A 175 -15.86 0.73 2.41
N GLU A 176 -15.97 1.49 1.32
CA GLU A 176 -15.78 0.95 -0.05
C GLU A 176 -14.36 0.43 -0.28
N LEU A 177 -13.35 1.16 0.22
CA LEU A 177 -11.95 0.72 0.17
C LEU A 177 -11.71 -0.56 0.96
N LEU A 178 -12.37 -0.74 2.12
CA LEU A 178 -12.30 -1.99 2.88
C LEU A 178 -12.90 -3.16 2.09
N MET A 179 -14.04 -2.97 1.44
CA MET A 179 -14.65 -4.01 0.60
C MET A 179 -13.78 -4.37 -0.61
N ALA A 180 -13.22 -3.37 -1.28
CA ALA A 180 -12.29 -3.60 -2.39
C ALA A 180 -11.04 -4.35 -1.95
N LEU A 181 -10.50 -4.04 -0.76
CA LEU A 181 -9.34 -4.72 -0.22
C LEU A 181 -9.65 -6.16 0.22
N ASP A 182 -10.86 -6.42 0.71
CA ASP A 182 -11.30 -7.79 1.02
C ASP A 182 -11.43 -8.64 -0.24
N ALA A 183 -12.05 -8.11 -1.30
CA ALA A 183 -12.12 -8.77 -2.60
C ALA A 183 -10.72 -9.07 -3.17
N LEU A 184 -9.77 -8.13 -3.01
CA LEU A 184 -8.37 -8.36 -3.36
C LEU A 184 -7.74 -9.47 -2.52
N SER A 185 -7.94 -9.48 -1.20
CA SER A 185 -7.43 -10.53 -0.31
C SER A 185 -7.94 -11.91 -0.74
N GLN A 186 -9.22 -12.04 -1.10
CA GLN A 186 -9.80 -13.29 -1.58
C GLN A 186 -9.18 -13.73 -2.91
N ALA A 187 -8.98 -12.80 -3.84
CA ALA A 187 -8.34 -13.09 -5.13
C ALA A 187 -6.87 -13.52 -4.97
N VAL A 188 -6.14 -12.94 -4.02
CA VAL A 188 -4.77 -13.37 -3.68
C VAL A 188 -4.74 -14.79 -3.15
N THR A 189 -5.67 -15.14 -2.25
CA THR A 189 -5.78 -16.52 -1.76
C THR A 189 -6.07 -17.49 -2.90
N ALA A 190 -6.99 -17.15 -3.80
CA ALA A 190 -7.29 -17.99 -4.97
C ALA A 190 -6.08 -18.18 -5.89
N LEU A 191 -5.29 -17.12 -6.12
CA LEU A 191 -4.06 -17.17 -6.92
C LEU A 191 -3.02 -18.13 -6.30
N GLN A 192 -2.82 -18.04 -4.98
CA GLN A 192 -1.87 -18.89 -4.25
C GLN A 192 -2.32 -20.36 -4.23
N THR A 193 -3.61 -20.63 -3.99
CA THR A 193 -4.13 -22.00 -4.04
C THR A 193 -4.03 -22.60 -5.43
N GLY A 194 -4.29 -21.82 -6.48
CA GLY A 194 -4.10 -22.26 -7.87
C GLY A 194 -2.65 -22.59 -8.21
N ALA A 195 -1.69 -21.82 -7.68
CA ALA A 195 -0.26 -22.07 -7.87
C ALA A 195 0.20 -23.39 -7.22
N VAL A 196 -0.24 -23.67 -5.98
CA VAL A 196 0.10 -24.91 -5.27
C VAL A 196 -0.42 -26.14 -6.01
N LEU A 197 -1.67 -26.09 -6.49
CA LEU A 197 -2.26 -27.21 -7.24
C LEU A 197 -1.57 -27.48 -8.59
N ALA A 198 -1.01 -26.45 -9.24
CA ALA A 198 -0.26 -26.61 -10.48
C ALA A 198 1.12 -27.23 -10.25
N ASP A 199 1.78 -26.87 -9.15
CA ASP A 199 3.07 -27.43 -8.74
C ASP A 199 2.96 -28.93 -8.38
N ASP A 200 1.91 -29.30 -7.65
CA ASP A 200 1.65 -30.71 -7.29
C ASP A 200 1.41 -31.61 -8.52
N ARG A 201 0.76 -31.08 -9.57
CA ARG A 201 0.49 -31.85 -10.80
C ARG A 201 1.74 -32.06 -11.65
N SER A 202 2.61 -31.04 -11.77
CA SER A 202 3.85 -31.17 -12.54
C SER A 202 4.84 -32.15 -11.88
N GLY A 203 4.83 -32.23 -10.55
CA GLY A 203 5.63 -33.19 -9.78
C GLY A 203 5.20 -34.66 -9.94
N VAL A 204 3.91 -34.92 -10.21
CA VAL A 204 3.38 -36.27 -10.41
C VAL A 204 3.64 -36.80 -11.81
N GLU A 205 3.64 -35.95 -12.84
CA GLU A 205 3.93 -36.34 -14.23
C GLU A 205 5.42 -36.57 -14.52
N SER A 206 6.31 -36.16 -13.61
CA SER A 206 7.77 -36.22 -13.79
C SER A 206 8.42 -37.48 -13.19
N ARG A 207 7.65 -38.50 -12.78
CA ARG A 207 8.21 -39.78 -12.29
C ARG A 207 8.17 -40.87 -13.38
N PRO A 208 9.32 -41.41 -13.81
CA PRO A 208 9.39 -42.53 -14.74
C PRO A 208 8.94 -43.86 -14.10
#